data_AF-A0A939VNL7-F1
#
_entry.id   AF-A0A939VNL7-F1
#
_cell.length_a   1.000
_cell.length_b   1.000
_cell.length_c   1.000
_cell.angle_alpha   90.00
_cell.angle_beta   90.00
_cell.angle_gamma   90.00
#
_symmetry.space_group_name_H-M   'P 1'
#
loop_
_entity.id
_entity.type
_entity.pdbx_description
1 polymer ?
#
loop_
_entity_poly.entity_id
_entity_poly.type
_entity_poly.pdbx_seq_one_letter_code
_entity_poly.pdbx_strand_id
1 'polypeptide(L)'
;MKGIRVALLGVMMTVIFCACEKPVQFTEQTSVTEQEVSVEEATEEVAETEVETLSELLSEDARKIVDFTGVEPGEYEDIRDLNYYTEYVDSMYDIPYWKASGTAAMICGYEPAKTQEQVVAYLNSRAPKGFVLLFEAFFNKKYATDEIVEYAQSYAYYLTKATLEKHSFAEFMTEDYRGEWFKSVGCTREYEYDEYDRLIENGKSYRKEGITEFKVGKHMWVYGGENWVRSAQELYDVIHDGYKGFDYMEELVKADAPAFFETYAKDRYAVVELADKEWSYTKVTDYGGWITLAWALHAPHEYMHALTLRAGGPDVMWMGEGVAESYSFMNLKGEGYLNAFDYIEFMKGNVSEDFWKDSELSDRQRVEPLLVECREAFNSYKEMFGDDYTENLYTYLAMGEKEIETKESLFGFNVTDAYEITRIPGGGKDTVADELSYPGATVLVKEMIKDFGADKVLTYLYVGGDFEKAFGMTSAEYLEKVRVRGSYKLNFFYNTPYTND
;
A
#
# COMPACT_ATOMS: atom_id res chain seq x y z
N MET A 1 -47.00 22.06 -18.57
CA MET A 1 -46.51 21.98 -19.97
C MET A 1 -45.36 21.01 -19.99
N LYS A 2 -45.45 20.00 -20.88
CA LYS A 2 -44.50 18.93 -21.28
C LYS A 2 -43.07 19.09 -20.73
N GLY A 3 -42.46 18.17 -19.96
CA GLY A 3 -42.29 16.72 -20.20
C GLY A 3 -41.28 16.51 -21.34
N ILE A 4 -40.20 15.73 -21.30
CA ILE A 4 -39.91 14.45 -20.65
C ILE A 4 -38.40 14.14 -20.86
N ARG A 5 -37.78 13.36 -19.95
CA ARG A 5 -36.46 12.68 -20.03
C ARG A 5 -36.42 11.61 -21.14
N VAL A 6 -35.24 11.17 -21.61
CA VAL A 6 -34.86 9.78 -22.05
C VAL A 6 -33.48 9.92 -22.73
N ALA A 7 -32.37 9.36 -22.23
CA ALA A 7 -31.98 7.96 -22.00
C ALA A 7 -31.56 7.19 -23.28
N LEU A 8 -30.26 6.86 -23.32
CA LEU A 8 -29.65 5.53 -23.56
C LEU A 8 -29.97 4.70 -24.82
N LEU A 9 -28.96 3.87 -25.17
CA LEU A 9 -28.87 2.85 -26.23
C LEU A 9 -28.67 3.43 -27.64
N GLY A 10 -27.68 3.01 -28.42
CA GLY A 10 -26.98 1.73 -28.43
C GLY A 10 -27.08 1.16 -29.85
N VAL A 11 -26.16 0.23 -30.16
CA VAL A 11 -26.25 -0.74 -31.27
C VAL A 11 -25.65 -0.31 -32.61
N MET A 12 -24.49 -0.93 -32.87
CA MET A 12 -24.08 -1.69 -34.06
C MET A 12 -24.12 -0.97 -35.41
N MET A 13 -22.96 -0.92 -36.08
CA MET A 13 -22.50 -1.95 -37.04
C MET A 13 -23.38 -1.94 -38.29
N THR A 14 -22.81 -1.62 -39.44
CA THR A 14 -22.60 -2.59 -40.53
C THR A 14 -22.12 -1.84 -41.77
N VAL A 15 -20.96 -2.31 -42.22
CA VAL A 15 -20.31 -2.19 -43.53
C VAL A 15 -21.32 -2.23 -44.69
N ILE A 16 -21.10 -1.47 -45.77
CA ILE A 16 -21.22 -1.95 -47.16
C ILE A 16 -20.45 -1.02 -48.11
N PHE A 17 -19.72 -1.71 -48.98
CA PHE A 17 -18.95 -1.33 -50.16
C PHE A 17 -19.52 -0.26 -51.09
N CYS A 18 -18.61 0.50 -51.72
CA CYS A 18 -18.51 0.78 -53.17
C CYS A 18 -17.21 1.60 -53.38
N ALA A 19 -16.12 1.04 -53.92
CA ALA A 19 -15.83 0.80 -55.35
C ALA A 19 -15.63 2.09 -56.17
N CYS A 20 -14.59 2.05 -57.05
CA CYS A 20 -14.11 3.03 -58.05
C CYS A 20 -12.95 3.93 -57.51
N GLU A 21 -11.73 3.99 -58.07
CA GLU A 21 -11.23 3.81 -59.44
C GLU A 21 -9.69 3.53 -59.44
N LYS A 22 -9.27 2.44 -60.13
CA LYS A 22 -8.24 2.29 -61.20
C LYS A 22 -6.96 3.21 -61.26
N PRO A 23 -5.90 2.85 -62.03
CA PRO A 23 -4.90 1.79 -61.82
C PRO A 23 -3.45 2.30 -62.09
N VAL A 24 -2.40 1.53 -61.80
CA VAL A 24 -1.11 1.67 -62.52
C VAL A 24 -0.53 0.28 -62.76
N GLN A 25 -0.37 -0.06 -64.05
CA GLN A 25 0.35 -1.22 -64.55
C GLN A 25 1.85 -0.94 -64.58
N PHE A 26 2.66 -1.96 -64.31
CA PHE A 26 3.91 -2.20 -65.03
C PHE A 26 4.02 -3.68 -65.38
N THR A 27 4.12 -3.94 -66.68
CA THR A 27 4.58 -5.14 -67.40
C THR A 27 6.02 -5.51 -66.98
N GLU A 28 6.47 -6.76 -67.00
CA GLU A 28 6.81 -7.51 -68.21
C GLU A 28 7.07 -9.01 -67.95
N GLN A 29 6.94 -9.80 -69.02
CA GLN A 29 6.94 -11.25 -69.15
C GLN A 29 8.32 -11.93 -69.06
N THR A 30 8.32 -13.25 -68.78
CA THR A 30 9.01 -14.31 -69.55
C THR A 30 8.51 -15.70 -69.06
N SER A 31 7.71 -16.46 -69.82
CA SER A 31 8.09 -17.51 -70.81
C SER A 31 8.61 -18.79 -70.13
N VAL A 32 8.27 -20.07 -70.39
CA VAL A 32 7.59 -20.82 -71.47
C VAL A 32 7.06 -22.14 -70.86
N THR A 33 6.04 -22.70 -71.52
CA THR A 33 5.51 -24.10 -71.55
C THR A 33 6.63 -25.18 -71.70
N GLU A 34 6.48 -26.50 -71.53
CA GLU A 34 5.40 -27.47 -71.72
C GLU A 34 5.90 -28.85 -71.21
N GLN A 35 4.95 -29.78 -71.05
CA GLN A 35 5.04 -31.22 -71.33
C GLN A 35 5.03 -32.24 -70.16
N GLU A 36 3.93 -33.00 -70.20
CA GLU A 36 3.57 -34.24 -69.50
C GLU A 36 4.62 -35.34 -69.63
N VAL A 37 4.87 -36.12 -68.56
CA VAL A 37 5.00 -37.59 -68.63
C VAL A 37 4.49 -38.21 -67.31
N SER A 38 3.63 -39.20 -67.47
CA SER A 38 3.00 -40.08 -66.49
C SER A 38 3.94 -41.12 -65.85
N VAL A 39 3.64 -41.50 -64.59
CA VAL A 39 3.62 -42.89 -64.03
C VAL A 39 4.96 -43.67 -64.13
N GLU A 40 5.68 -44.08 -63.08
CA GLU A 40 5.32 -44.72 -61.82
C GLU A 40 6.63 -44.87 -60.99
N GLU A 41 6.56 -44.82 -59.65
CA GLU A 41 7.26 -45.67 -58.67
C GLU A 41 7.67 -44.95 -57.35
N ALA A 42 7.21 -45.57 -56.25
CA ALA A 42 7.78 -45.62 -54.90
C ALA A 42 7.73 -44.38 -53.99
N THR A 43 6.81 -44.40 -53.02
CA THR A 43 7.09 -44.47 -51.55
C THR A 43 5.75 -44.40 -50.82
N GLU A 44 5.28 -45.53 -50.28
CA GLU A 44 5.41 -45.94 -48.88
C GLU A 44 4.42 -45.22 -47.94
N GLU A 45 3.50 -46.02 -47.41
CA GLU A 45 2.64 -45.77 -46.27
C GLU A 45 3.30 -44.87 -45.21
N VAL A 46 2.72 -43.69 -44.97
CA VAL A 46 2.74 -43.10 -43.65
C VAL A 46 1.35 -43.36 -43.07
N ALA A 47 1.32 -44.36 -42.19
CA ALA A 47 0.20 -44.65 -41.33
C ALA A 47 -0.31 -43.36 -40.68
N GLU A 48 -1.64 -43.23 -40.60
CA GLU A 48 -2.31 -42.30 -39.72
C GLU A 48 -1.67 -42.42 -38.33
N THR A 49 -0.85 -41.45 -37.95
CA THR A 49 -0.54 -41.22 -36.55
C THR A 49 -1.87 -40.79 -35.93
N GLU A 50 -2.47 -41.66 -35.13
CA GLU A 50 -3.49 -41.27 -34.16
C GLU A 50 -3.01 -39.99 -33.48
N VAL A 51 -3.75 -38.91 -33.69
CA VAL A 51 -3.55 -37.68 -32.95
C VAL A 51 -3.95 -38.02 -31.52
N GLU A 52 -2.96 -38.36 -30.69
CA GLU A 52 -3.12 -38.48 -29.25
C GLU A 52 -3.85 -37.23 -28.78
N THR A 53 -5.06 -37.42 -28.25
CA THR A 53 -5.86 -36.30 -27.74
C THR A 53 -5.09 -35.61 -26.63
N LEU A 54 -5.23 -34.29 -26.47
CA LEU A 54 -4.58 -33.53 -25.38
C LEU A 54 -4.79 -34.18 -23.99
N SER A 55 -5.91 -34.91 -23.83
CA SER A 55 -6.22 -35.71 -22.65
C SER A 55 -5.15 -36.76 -22.31
N GLU A 56 -4.48 -37.35 -23.30
CA GLU A 56 -3.47 -38.39 -23.14
C GLU A 56 -2.12 -37.85 -22.66
N LEU A 57 -1.83 -36.57 -22.89
CA LEU A 57 -0.60 -35.88 -22.49
C LEU A 57 -0.64 -35.25 -21.09
N LEU A 58 -1.84 -35.12 -20.51
CA LEU A 58 -2.02 -34.55 -19.18
C LEU A 58 -1.63 -35.57 -18.09
N SER A 59 -0.90 -35.10 -17.08
CA SER A 59 -0.72 -35.87 -15.84
C SER A 59 -2.08 -36.22 -15.23
N GLU A 60 -2.18 -37.32 -14.49
CA GLU A 60 -3.45 -37.75 -13.87
C GLU A 60 -4.09 -36.65 -13.02
N ASP A 61 -3.29 -35.78 -12.41
CA ASP A 61 -3.77 -34.65 -11.63
C ASP A 61 -4.22 -33.46 -12.49
N ALA A 62 -3.60 -33.25 -13.66
CA ALA A 62 -4.06 -32.27 -14.63
C ALA A 62 -5.40 -32.67 -15.28
N ARG A 63 -5.63 -33.98 -15.47
CA ARG A 63 -6.95 -34.50 -15.89
C ARG A 63 -8.03 -34.23 -14.86
N LYS A 64 -7.75 -34.43 -13.56
CA LYS A 64 -8.72 -34.12 -12.49
C LYS A 64 -9.14 -32.64 -12.48
N ILE A 65 -8.22 -31.74 -12.82
CA ILE A 65 -8.49 -30.30 -12.92
C ILE A 65 -9.27 -29.97 -14.20
N VAL A 66 -8.88 -30.50 -15.36
CA VAL A 66 -9.60 -30.26 -16.63
C VAL A 66 -11.03 -30.86 -16.60
N ASP A 67 -11.19 -32.08 -16.08
CA ASP A 67 -12.48 -32.77 -15.96
C ASP A 67 -13.46 -32.02 -15.05
N PHE A 68 -12.96 -31.33 -14.02
CA PHE A 68 -13.78 -30.55 -13.10
C PHE A 68 -14.18 -29.18 -13.67
N THR A 69 -13.38 -28.64 -14.59
CA THR A 69 -13.49 -27.26 -15.05
C THR A 69 -14.17 -27.14 -16.42
N GLY A 70 -14.25 -28.25 -17.18
CA GLY A 70 -15.05 -28.35 -18.39
C GLY A 70 -14.54 -27.51 -19.57
N VAL A 71 -13.28 -27.07 -19.52
CA VAL A 71 -12.68 -26.20 -20.54
C VAL A 71 -11.43 -26.87 -21.11
N GLU A 72 -11.46 -27.17 -22.41
CA GLU A 72 -10.27 -27.58 -23.15
C GLU A 72 -9.33 -26.37 -23.33
N PRO A 73 -8.02 -26.51 -23.06
CA PRO A 73 -7.03 -25.50 -23.45
C PRO A 73 -7.13 -25.29 -24.96
N GLY A 74 -7.37 -24.06 -25.40
CA GLY A 74 -7.49 -23.74 -26.82
C GLY A 74 -6.23 -24.14 -27.60
N GLU A 75 -6.42 -24.58 -28.84
CA GLU A 75 -5.37 -24.92 -29.81
C GLU A 75 -4.45 -23.70 -30.07
N TYR A 76 -3.45 -23.50 -29.23
CA TYR A 76 -2.35 -22.58 -29.48
C TYR A 76 -1.05 -23.37 -29.36
N GLU A 77 -0.47 -23.70 -30.52
CA GLU A 77 0.71 -24.57 -30.70
C GLU A 77 2.00 -24.06 -30.01
N ASP A 78 2.01 -22.89 -29.34
CA ASP A 78 3.26 -22.34 -28.81
C ASP A 78 3.13 -21.40 -27.59
N ILE A 79 2.15 -21.62 -26.70
CA ILE A 79 2.06 -20.84 -25.45
C ILE A 79 2.13 -21.79 -24.26
N ARG A 80 3.33 -22.29 -23.94
CA ARG A 80 3.67 -22.83 -22.60
C ARG A 80 4.08 -21.71 -21.64
N ASP A 81 3.49 -20.52 -21.78
CA ASP A 81 3.76 -19.41 -20.88
C ASP A 81 2.93 -19.60 -19.60
N LEU A 82 3.59 -19.98 -18.51
CA LEU A 82 2.97 -20.16 -17.21
C LEU A 82 2.25 -18.89 -16.73
N ASN A 83 2.72 -17.69 -17.13
CA ASN A 83 2.08 -16.43 -16.75
C ASN A 83 0.72 -16.28 -17.41
N TYR A 84 0.60 -16.60 -18.71
CA TYR A 84 -0.67 -16.57 -19.43
C TYR A 84 -1.70 -17.49 -18.78
N TYR A 85 -1.32 -18.73 -18.48
CA TYR A 85 -2.22 -19.67 -17.81
C TYR A 85 -2.54 -19.27 -16.37
N THR A 86 -1.60 -18.64 -15.66
CA THR A 86 -1.85 -18.12 -14.31
C THR A 86 -2.90 -17.03 -14.35
N GLU A 87 -2.78 -16.06 -15.26
CA GLU A 87 -3.79 -15.00 -15.47
C GLU A 87 -5.15 -15.60 -15.88
N TYR A 88 -5.14 -16.63 -16.73
CA TYR A 88 -6.36 -17.33 -17.15
C TYR A 88 -7.06 -18.01 -15.96
N VAL A 89 -6.34 -18.82 -15.18
CA VAL A 89 -6.86 -19.50 -14.00
C VAL A 89 -7.34 -18.49 -12.95
N ASP A 90 -6.56 -17.45 -12.69
CA ASP A 90 -6.97 -16.38 -11.78
C ASP A 90 -8.30 -15.73 -12.23
N SER A 91 -8.43 -15.42 -13.52
CA SER A 91 -9.66 -14.83 -14.07
C SER A 91 -10.88 -15.74 -14.00
N MET A 92 -10.67 -17.06 -14.00
CA MET A 92 -11.75 -18.05 -13.93
C MET A 92 -12.26 -18.28 -12.52
N TYR A 93 -11.36 -18.33 -11.55
CA TYR A 93 -11.69 -18.79 -10.21
C TYR A 93 -11.61 -17.73 -9.13
N ASP A 94 -11.00 -16.59 -9.42
CA ASP A 94 -10.76 -15.51 -8.47
C ASP A 94 -10.08 -16.01 -7.18
N ILE A 95 -8.94 -16.67 -7.34
CA ILE A 95 -8.17 -17.30 -6.24
C ILE A 95 -6.84 -16.57 -5.99
N PRO A 96 -6.19 -16.80 -4.83
CA PRO A 96 -4.83 -16.35 -4.62
C PRO A 96 -3.90 -16.76 -5.76
N TYR A 97 -3.05 -15.85 -6.20
CA TYR A 97 -2.17 -16.06 -7.36
C TYR A 97 -1.30 -17.31 -7.24
N TRP A 98 -0.82 -17.65 -6.05
CA TRP A 98 -0.02 -18.86 -5.88
C TRP A 98 -0.83 -20.13 -6.21
N LYS A 99 -2.12 -20.15 -5.86
CA LYS A 99 -3.05 -21.23 -6.23
C LYS A 99 -3.29 -21.24 -7.73
N ALA A 100 -3.48 -20.05 -8.33
CA ALA A 100 -3.62 -19.91 -9.77
C ALA A 100 -2.39 -20.41 -10.52
N SER A 101 -1.19 -20.05 -10.04
CA SER A 101 0.10 -20.41 -10.63
C SER A 101 0.38 -21.90 -10.51
N GLY A 102 0.16 -22.50 -9.34
CA GLY A 102 0.31 -23.95 -9.17
C GLY A 102 -0.70 -24.76 -9.99
N THR A 103 -1.95 -24.31 -10.06
CA THR A 103 -2.99 -24.94 -10.89
C THR A 103 -2.65 -24.84 -12.37
N ALA A 104 -2.24 -23.66 -12.83
CA ALA A 104 -1.78 -23.43 -14.20
C ALA A 104 -0.59 -24.33 -14.54
N ALA A 105 0.39 -24.44 -13.64
CA ALA A 105 1.55 -25.31 -13.81
C ALA A 105 1.17 -26.79 -13.99
N MET A 106 0.16 -27.26 -13.24
CA MET A 106 -0.35 -28.61 -13.41
C MET A 106 -1.08 -28.79 -14.74
N ILE A 107 -1.95 -27.84 -15.14
CA ILE A 107 -2.71 -27.89 -16.40
C ILE A 107 -1.78 -27.89 -17.62
N CYS A 108 -0.77 -27.01 -17.65
CA CYS A 108 0.12 -26.89 -18.80
C CYS A 108 1.27 -27.91 -18.83
N GLY A 109 1.30 -28.83 -17.85
CA GLY A 109 2.36 -29.83 -17.73
C GLY A 109 3.74 -29.21 -17.47
N TYR A 110 3.79 -28.10 -16.73
CA TYR A 110 5.04 -27.45 -16.34
C TYR A 110 5.92 -28.40 -15.53
N GLU A 111 7.18 -28.54 -15.93
CA GLU A 111 8.20 -29.27 -15.18
C GLU A 111 8.92 -28.30 -14.22
N PRO A 112 8.86 -28.51 -12.89
CA PRO A 112 9.50 -27.61 -11.94
C PRO A 112 11.01 -27.49 -12.14
N ALA A 113 11.50 -26.26 -12.24
CA ALA A 113 12.94 -25.99 -12.39
C ALA A 113 13.77 -26.38 -11.16
N LYS A 114 13.15 -26.44 -9.97
CA LYS A 114 13.78 -26.88 -8.72
C LYS A 114 13.10 -28.15 -8.22
N THR A 115 13.87 -29.05 -7.62
CA THR A 115 13.32 -30.23 -6.93
C THR A 115 12.63 -29.82 -5.63
N GLN A 116 11.73 -30.67 -5.12
CA GLN A 116 11.07 -30.43 -3.84
C GLN A 116 12.09 -30.31 -2.70
N GLU A 117 13.16 -31.11 -2.72
CA GLU A 117 14.23 -31.04 -1.72
C GLU A 117 14.98 -29.71 -1.77
N GLN A 118 15.21 -29.15 -2.97
CA GLN A 118 15.82 -27.83 -3.11
C GLN A 118 14.92 -26.74 -2.55
N VAL A 119 13.61 -26.78 -2.85
CA VAL A 119 12.63 -25.84 -2.30
C VAL A 119 12.59 -25.92 -0.78
N VAL A 120 12.52 -27.12 -0.20
CA VAL A 120 12.51 -27.31 1.26
C VAL A 120 13.81 -26.85 1.90
N ALA A 121 14.95 -27.11 1.26
CA ALA A 121 16.24 -26.61 1.73
C ALA A 121 16.27 -25.07 1.76
N TYR A 122 15.73 -24.41 0.72
CA TYR A 122 15.63 -22.96 0.66
C TYR A 122 14.70 -22.38 1.73
N LEU A 123 13.52 -22.98 1.93
CA LEU A 123 12.61 -22.61 3.01
C LEU A 123 13.29 -22.70 4.39
N ASN A 124 14.06 -23.75 4.62
CA ASN A 124 14.80 -23.94 5.87
C ASN A 124 16.04 -23.04 6.01
N SER A 125 16.57 -22.46 4.92
CA SER A 125 17.79 -21.63 4.93
C SER A 125 17.55 -20.15 5.27
N ARG A 126 16.45 -19.84 5.98
CA ARG A 126 15.98 -18.48 6.32
C ARG A 126 15.32 -17.72 5.17
N ALA A 127 14.50 -18.38 4.36
CA ALA A 127 13.69 -17.69 3.36
C ALA A 127 12.93 -16.48 3.97
N PRO A 128 12.78 -15.36 3.27
CA PRO A 128 12.00 -14.23 3.77
C PRO A 128 10.49 -14.59 3.92
N LYS A 129 9.71 -13.81 4.69
CA LYS A 129 8.27 -14.10 4.92
C LYS A 129 7.49 -14.01 3.60
N GLY A 130 7.77 -13.02 2.77
CA GLY A 130 7.28 -12.89 1.40
C GLY A 130 7.42 -14.19 0.62
N PHE A 131 8.60 -14.84 0.69
CA PHE A 131 8.83 -16.10 -0.03
C PHE A 131 7.97 -17.24 0.49
N VAL A 132 7.81 -17.35 1.82
CA VAL A 132 6.90 -18.32 2.44
C VAL A 132 5.47 -18.11 1.96
N LEU A 133 5.10 -16.85 1.71
CA LEU A 133 3.80 -16.42 1.18
C LEU A 133 3.69 -16.47 -0.35
N LEU A 134 4.75 -16.91 -1.04
CA LEU A 134 4.83 -16.94 -2.51
C LEU A 134 4.60 -15.57 -3.15
N PHE A 135 4.85 -14.49 -2.40
CA PHE A 135 4.68 -13.12 -2.87
C PHE A 135 5.60 -12.85 -4.07
N GLU A 136 6.82 -13.37 -4.04
CA GLU A 136 7.87 -13.32 -5.07
C GLU A 136 7.36 -13.76 -6.44
N ALA A 137 6.39 -14.68 -6.47
CA ALA A 137 5.83 -15.22 -7.72
C ALA A 137 5.07 -14.15 -8.53
N PHE A 138 4.64 -13.06 -7.89
CA PHE A 138 3.89 -11.96 -8.51
C PHE A 138 4.78 -10.92 -9.22
N PHE A 139 6.10 -10.94 -9.01
CA PHE A 139 6.94 -9.79 -9.34
C PHE A 139 7.68 -9.88 -10.67
N ASN A 140 7.96 -8.70 -11.21
CA ASN A 140 8.91 -8.52 -12.30
C ASN A 140 10.36 -8.66 -11.76
N LYS A 141 11.33 -8.66 -12.68
CA LYS A 141 12.76 -8.82 -12.37
C LYS A 141 13.37 -7.76 -11.44
N LYS A 142 12.62 -6.69 -11.10
CA LYS A 142 13.10 -5.64 -10.18
C LYS A 142 13.20 -6.15 -8.75
N TYR A 143 12.21 -6.92 -8.29
CA TYR A 143 12.08 -7.31 -6.88
C TYR A 143 12.47 -8.77 -6.61
N ALA A 144 12.50 -9.60 -7.64
CA ALA A 144 12.89 -11.00 -7.56
C ALA A 144 13.83 -11.35 -8.72
N THR A 145 14.90 -12.08 -8.42
CA THR A 145 15.78 -12.63 -9.47
C THR A 145 15.09 -13.78 -10.18
N ASP A 146 15.52 -14.09 -11.40
CA ASP A 146 14.99 -15.25 -12.16
C ASP A 146 15.08 -16.56 -11.33
N GLU A 147 16.16 -16.75 -10.58
CA GLU A 147 16.32 -17.89 -9.68
C GLU A 147 15.26 -17.92 -8.55
N ILE A 148 14.99 -16.78 -7.91
CA ILE A 148 13.97 -16.70 -6.85
C ILE A 148 12.58 -16.99 -7.42
N VAL A 149 12.30 -16.49 -8.63
CA VAL A 149 11.04 -16.77 -9.34
C VAL A 149 10.91 -18.27 -9.64
N GLU A 150 11.96 -18.94 -10.11
CA GLU A 150 11.96 -20.39 -10.33
C GLU A 150 11.67 -21.17 -9.03
N TYR A 151 12.28 -20.76 -7.91
CA TYR A 151 12.01 -21.35 -6.60
C TYR A 151 10.56 -21.15 -6.17
N ALA A 152 10.00 -19.95 -6.36
CA ALA A 152 8.61 -19.64 -6.01
C ALA A 152 7.62 -20.43 -6.88
N GLN A 153 7.84 -20.52 -8.20
CA GLN A 153 7.01 -21.33 -9.10
C GLN A 153 7.08 -22.82 -8.76
N SER A 154 8.27 -23.33 -8.46
CA SER A 154 8.45 -24.73 -8.04
C SER A 154 7.75 -25.00 -6.70
N TYR A 155 7.84 -24.06 -5.74
CA TYR A 155 7.12 -24.14 -4.47
C TYR A 155 5.59 -24.15 -4.70
N ALA A 156 5.04 -23.21 -5.48
CA ALA A 156 3.61 -23.17 -5.82
C ALA A 156 3.13 -24.50 -6.43
N TYR A 157 3.92 -25.09 -7.34
CA TYR A 157 3.63 -26.39 -7.93
C TYR A 157 3.58 -27.51 -6.88
N TYR A 158 4.64 -27.70 -6.08
CA TYR A 158 4.67 -28.81 -5.11
C TYR A 158 3.62 -28.68 -4.02
N LEU A 159 3.35 -27.45 -3.57
CA LEU A 159 2.29 -27.16 -2.62
C LEU A 159 0.92 -27.52 -3.21
N THR A 160 0.64 -27.10 -4.45
CA THR A 160 -0.63 -27.39 -5.13
C THR A 160 -0.80 -28.88 -5.35
N LYS A 161 0.22 -29.56 -5.88
CA LYS A 161 0.21 -31.01 -6.10
C LYS A 161 -0.06 -31.76 -4.81
N ALA A 162 0.73 -31.51 -3.76
CA ALA A 162 0.58 -32.21 -2.48
C ALA A 162 -0.77 -31.94 -1.81
N THR A 163 -1.35 -30.76 -2.06
CA THR A 163 -2.69 -30.42 -1.57
C THR A 163 -3.76 -31.21 -2.33
N LEU A 164 -3.73 -31.20 -3.66
CA LEU A 164 -4.73 -31.89 -4.49
C LEU A 164 -4.64 -33.43 -4.43
N GLU A 165 -3.48 -33.98 -4.05
CA GLU A 165 -3.32 -35.41 -3.77
C GLU A 165 -4.08 -35.87 -2.51
N LYS A 166 -4.39 -34.94 -1.59
CA LYS A 166 -4.97 -35.24 -0.27
C LYS A 166 -6.35 -34.63 -0.04
N HIS A 167 -6.62 -33.49 -0.68
CA HIS A 167 -7.79 -32.65 -0.46
C HIS A 167 -8.54 -32.46 -1.77
N SER A 168 -9.84 -32.18 -1.69
CA SER A 168 -10.62 -31.88 -2.87
C SER A 168 -10.22 -30.53 -3.48
N PHE A 169 -10.50 -30.35 -4.77
CA PHE A 169 -10.30 -29.05 -5.43
C PHE A 169 -11.09 -27.94 -4.70
N ALA A 170 -12.33 -28.22 -4.29
CA ALA A 170 -13.16 -27.26 -3.55
C ALA A 170 -12.49 -26.79 -2.24
N GLU A 171 -11.91 -27.72 -1.47
CA GLU A 171 -11.14 -27.38 -0.27
C GLU A 171 -9.86 -26.60 -0.60
N PHE A 172 -9.15 -26.99 -1.67
CA PHE A 172 -7.97 -26.26 -2.15
C PHE A 172 -8.31 -24.81 -2.49
N MET A 173 -9.50 -24.50 -3.02
CA MET A 173 -9.87 -23.12 -3.35
C MET A 173 -10.01 -22.24 -2.12
N THR A 174 -10.60 -22.75 -1.04
CA THR A 174 -10.99 -21.93 0.13
C THR A 174 -9.99 -21.99 1.28
N GLU A 175 -9.24 -23.08 1.42
CA GLU A 175 -8.38 -23.33 2.58
C GLU A 175 -6.89 -23.11 2.26
N ASP A 176 -6.08 -22.97 3.31
CA ASP A 176 -4.62 -22.86 3.21
C ASP A 176 -3.94 -24.08 3.86
N TYR A 177 -3.26 -24.87 3.01
CA TYR A 177 -2.62 -26.12 3.41
C TYR A 177 -1.09 -26.03 3.56
N ARG A 178 -0.49 -24.83 3.52
CA ARG A 178 0.97 -24.68 3.67
C ARG A 178 1.51 -25.25 4.96
N GLY A 179 0.84 -24.98 6.08
CA GLY A 179 1.22 -25.52 7.38
C GLY A 179 1.18 -27.06 7.43
N GLU A 180 0.23 -27.70 6.73
CA GLU A 180 0.19 -29.16 6.62
C GLU A 180 1.32 -29.66 5.71
N TRP A 181 1.49 -29.04 4.55
CA TRP A 181 2.53 -29.40 3.59
C TRP A 181 3.93 -29.30 4.22
N PHE A 182 4.23 -28.19 4.91
CA PHE A 182 5.49 -27.96 5.64
C PHE A 182 5.81 -29.11 6.60
N LYS A 183 4.81 -29.54 7.39
CA LYS A 183 4.97 -30.69 8.30
C LYS A 183 5.24 -31.99 7.53
N SER A 184 4.55 -32.20 6.41
CA SER A 184 4.69 -33.42 5.62
C SER A 184 6.05 -33.56 4.92
N VAL A 185 6.69 -32.44 4.59
CA VAL A 185 8.00 -32.40 3.90
C VAL A 185 9.17 -32.18 4.85
N GLY A 186 8.92 -32.16 6.17
CA GLY A 186 9.95 -31.95 7.19
C GLY A 186 10.54 -30.54 7.18
N CYS A 187 9.77 -29.53 6.75
CA CYS A 187 10.15 -28.13 6.90
C CYS A 187 10.12 -27.78 8.40
N THR A 188 11.21 -27.20 8.91
CA THR A 188 11.36 -26.87 10.33
C THR A 188 10.79 -25.50 10.67
N ARG A 189 10.27 -24.77 9.67
CA ARG A 189 9.62 -23.48 9.89
C ARG A 189 8.20 -23.66 10.37
N GLU A 190 7.83 -22.84 11.35
CA GLU A 190 6.44 -22.61 11.66
C GLU A 190 5.84 -21.69 10.59
N TYR A 191 4.62 -22.03 10.19
CA TYR A 191 3.86 -21.24 9.25
C TYR A 191 2.95 -20.31 10.05
N GLU A 192 3.31 -19.02 10.08
CA GLU A 192 2.50 -17.95 10.64
C GLU A 192 1.77 -17.25 9.51
N TYR A 193 0.46 -17.14 9.64
CA TYR A 193 -0.43 -16.53 8.64
C TYR A 193 -1.45 -15.68 9.36
N ASP A 194 -1.31 -14.38 9.22
CA ASP A 194 -2.22 -13.40 9.79
C ASP A 194 -3.29 -12.94 8.77
N GLU A 195 -4.14 -12.01 9.20
CA GLU A 195 -5.21 -11.49 8.37
C GLU A 195 -4.71 -10.58 7.23
N TYR A 196 -3.56 -9.92 7.40
CA TYR A 196 -2.95 -9.06 6.38
C TYR A 196 -2.27 -9.91 5.31
N ASP A 197 -1.64 -11.03 5.68
CA ASP A 197 -1.13 -12.04 4.75
C ASP A 197 -2.24 -12.51 3.81
N ARG A 198 -3.40 -12.83 4.37
CA ARG A 198 -4.58 -13.22 3.60
C ARG A 198 -5.08 -12.10 2.69
N LEU A 199 -5.09 -10.86 3.17
CA LEU A 199 -5.52 -9.72 2.38
C LEU A 199 -4.60 -9.52 1.17
N ILE A 200 -3.29 -9.56 1.39
CA ILE A 200 -2.24 -9.40 0.36
C ILE A 200 -2.32 -10.54 -0.66
N GLU A 201 -2.50 -11.79 -0.23
CA GLU A 201 -2.57 -12.93 -1.15
C GLU A 201 -3.79 -12.91 -2.08
N ASN A 202 -4.89 -12.31 -1.62
CA ASN A 202 -6.07 -12.07 -2.45
C ASN A 202 -5.95 -10.79 -3.29
N GLY A 203 -4.83 -10.08 -3.20
CA GLY A 203 -4.56 -8.90 -3.98
C GLY A 203 -4.44 -9.20 -5.48
N LYS A 204 -4.82 -8.23 -6.31
CA LYS A 204 -4.79 -8.33 -7.77
C LYS A 204 -3.80 -7.33 -8.35
N SER A 205 -2.90 -7.82 -9.21
CA SER A 205 -1.89 -7.00 -9.85
C SER A 205 -2.28 -6.65 -11.29
N TYR A 206 -2.07 -5.39 -11.67
CA TYR A 206 -2.27 -4.86 -13.01
C TYR A 206 -0.95 -4.23 -13.46
N ARG A 207 -0.30 -4.82 -14.47
CA ARG A 207 1.02 -4.39 -14.94
C ARG A 207 0.88 -3.38 -16.07
N LYS A 208 1.61 -2.28 -16.00
CA LYS A 208 1.69 -1.25 -17.04
C LYS A 208 3.11 -0.74 -17.15
N GLU A 209 3.77 -0.94 -18.30
CA GLU A 209 5.12 -0.45 -18.67
C GLU A 209 5.97 0.13 -17.50
N GLY A 210 6.65 -0.75 -16.75
CA GLY A 210 7.57 -0.35 -15.67
C GLY A 210 6.93 -0.07 -14.30
N ILE A 211 5.61 0.00 -14.22
CA ILE A 211 4.82 0.23 -13.00
C ILE A 211 3.82 -0.93 -12.81
N THR A 212 3.56 -1.29 -11.56
CA THR A 212 2.53 -2.27 -11.18
C THR A 212 1.56 -1.61 -10.22
N GLU A 213 0.27 -1.74 -10.52
CA GLU A 213 -0.81 -1.40 -9.61
C GLU A 213 -1.28 -2.69 -8.93
N PHE A 214 -1.27 -2.73 -7.60
CA PHE A 214 -1.63 -3.89 -6.81
C PHE A 214 -2.77 -3.53 -5.87
N LYS A 215 -3.96 -4.00 -6.23
CA LYS A 215 -5.16 -3.79 -5.43
C LYS A 215 -5.21 -4.83 -4.33
N VAL A 216 -5.23 -4.38 -3.09
CA VAL A 216 -5.37 -5.20 -1.90
C VAL A 216 -6.61 -4.64 -1.19
N GLY A 217 -7.56 -5.46 -0.72
CA GLY A 217 -8.80 -4.95 -0.12
C GLY A 217 -9.45 -3.78 -0.90
N LYS A 218 -9.63 -2.63 -0.24
CA LYS A 218 -10.15 -1.39 -0.85
C LYS A 218 -9.05 -0.42 -1.36
N HIS A 219 -7.78 -0.63 -1.02
CA HIS A 219 -6.68 0.28 -1.39
C HIS A 219 -5.89 -0.24 -2.60
N MET A 220 -5.12 0.66 -3.20
CA MET A 220 -4.27 0.35 -4.35
C MET A 220 -2.84 0.76 -4.05
N TRP A 221 -1.89 -0.12 -4.33
CA TRP A 221 -0.46 0.10 -4.16
C TRP A 221 0.19 0.20 -5.53
N VAL A 222 0.88 1.29 -5.82
CA VAL A 222 1.52 1.57 -7.11
C VAL A 222 3.03 1.59 -6.88
N TYR A 223 3.74 0.65 -7.51
CA TYR A 223 5.18 0.48 -7.32
C TYR A 223 5.88 0.12 -8.63
N GLY A 224 7.20 0.28 -8.67
CA GLY A 224 8.03 -0.02 -9.84
C GLY A 224 8.94 1.15 -10.22
N GLY A 225 8.60 2.38 -9.82
CA GLY A 225 9.35 3.60 -10.12
C GLY A 225 10.39 4.02 -9.08
N GLU A 226 10.32 3.48 -7.86
CA GLU A 226 11.18 3.82 -6.72
C GLU A 226 12.48 3.01 -6.65
N ASN A 227 13.51 3.51 -5.97
CA ASN A 227 14.79 2.81 -5.78
C ASN A 227 15.05 2.38 -4.33
N TRP A 228 14.25 2.84 -3.38
CA TRP A 228 14.42 2.51 -1.96
C TRP A 228 13.85 1.14 -1.58
N VAL A 229 12.96 0.56 -2.39
CA VAL A 229 12.52 -0.84 -2.28
C VAL A 229 13.30 -1.70 -3.29
N ARG A 230 14.04 -2.68 -2.76
CA ARG A 230 15.05 -3.46 -3.50
C ARG A 230 14.71 -4.94 -3.63
N SER A 231 13.71 -5.41 -2.89
CA SER A 231 13.32 -6.83 -2.90
C SER A 231 11.83 -7.01 -2.71
N ALA A 232 11.33 -8.19 -3.09
CA ALA A 232 9.93 -8.56 -2.88
C ALA A 232 9.56 -8.59 -1.40
N GLN A 233 10.51 -8.99 -0.54
CA GLN A 233 10.34 -8.94 0.91
C GLN A 233 10.16 -7.50 1.40
N GLU A 234 11.00 -6.56 0.98
CA GLU A 234 10.86 -5.16 1.38
C GLU A 234 9.52 -4.57 0.90
N LEU A 235 9.08 -4.91 -0.32
CA LEU A 235 7.78 -4.48 -0.81
C LEU A 235 6.62 -5.09 -0.02
N TYR A 236 6.72 -6.37 0.32
CA TYR A 236 5.77 -7.06 1.16
C TYR A 236 5.65 -6.38 2.53
N ASP A 237 6.78 -6.11 3.19
CA ASP A 237 6.81 -5.46 4.51
C ASP A 237 6.16 -4.07 4.45
N VAL A 238 6.45 -3.28 3.41
CA VAL A 238 5.83 -1.96 3.19
C VAL A 238 4.31 -2.07 3.10
N ILE A 239 3.79 -3.01 2.31
CA ILE A 239 2.35 -3.17 2.10
C ILE A 239 1.68 -3.72 3.37
N HIS A 240 2.29 -4.75 3.98
CA HIS A 240 1.80 -5.40 5.18
C HIS A 240 1.72 -4.44 6.36
N ASP A 241 2.82 -3.75 6.67
CA ASP A 241 2.86 -2.82 7.80
C ASP A 241 2.04 -1.56 7.53
N GLY A 242 1.96 -1.14 6.27
CA GLY A 242 1.04 -0.09 5.83
C GLY A 242 -0.41 -0.44 6.14
N TYR A 243 -0.86 -1.65 5.77
CA TYR A 243 -2.22 -2.12 6.06
C TYR A 243 -2.53 -2.22 7.54
N LYS A 244 -1.60 -2.79 8.30
CA LYS A 244 -1.73 -2.85 9.76
C LYS A 244 -1.89 -1.46 10.36
N GLY A 245 -1.13 -0.48 9.85
CA GLY A 245 -1.28 0.93 10.23
C GLY A 245 -2.63 1.51 9.82
N PHE A 246 -3.12 1.22 8.62
CA PHE A 246 -4.40 1.74 8.11
C PHE A 246 -5.58 1.22 8.92
N ASP A 247 -5.64 -0.09 9.17
CA ASP A 247 -6.72 -0.72 9.96
C ASP A 247 -6.71 -0.20 11.40
N TYR A 248 -5.53 -0.03 11.99
CA TYR A 248 -5.41 0.59 13.31
C TYR A 248 -5.91 2.04 13.32
N MET A 249 -5.56 2.85 12.30
CA MET A 249 -6.08 4.22 12.16
C MET A 249 -7.61 4.23 12.05
N GLU A 250 -8.18 3.36 11.22
CA GLU A 250 -9.63 3.29 11.03
C GLU A 250 -10.36 2.93 12.32
N GLU A 251 -9.88 1.92 13.06
CA GLU A 251 -10.50 1.52 14.32
C GLU A 251 -10.34 2.60 15.40
N LEU A 252 -9.22 3.33 15.43
CA LEU A 252 -9.06 4.49 16.31
C LEU A 252 -10.05 5.62 15.96
N VAL A 253 -10.15 6.01 14.69
CA VAL A 253 -11.06 7.08 14.26
C VAL A 253 -12.52 6.68 14.50
N LYS A 254 -12.87 5.41 14.26
CA LYS A 254 -14.21 4.88 14.53
C LYS A 254 -14.56 4.88 16.02
N ALA A 255 -13.59 4.62 16.89
CA ALA A 255 -13.78 4.70 18.35
C ALA A 255 -13.92 6.16 18.83
N ASP A 256 -13.06 7.05 18.34
CA ASP A 256 -12.99 8.44 18.79
C ASP A 256 -14.10 9.33 18.20
N ALA A 257 -14.46 9.08 16.95
CA ALA A 257 -15.33 9.91 16.12
C ALA A 257 -16.31 9.03 15.29
N PRO A 258 -17.18 8.26 15.95
CA PRO A 258 -18.04 7.28 15.27
C PRO A 258 -18.99 7.93 14.26
N ALA A 259 -19.51 9.14 14.52
CA ALA A 259 -20.43 9.78 13.59
C ALA A 259 -19.72 10.28 12.33
N PHE A 260 -18.51 10.83 12.48
CA PHE A 260 -17.62 11.17 11.38
C PHE A 260 -17.27 9.93 10.56
N PHE A 261 -16.83 8.86 11.23
CA PHE A 261 -16.38 7.63 10.56
C PHE A 261 -17.48 7.02 9.70
N GLU A 262 -18.68 6.85 10.27
CA GLU A 262 -19.82 6.24 9.58
C GLU A 262 -20.36 7.08 8.42
N THR A 263 -20.21 8.40 8.50
CA THR A 263 -20.72 9.34 7.49
C THR A 263 -19.73 9.58 6.35
N TYR A 264 -18.44 9.68 6.66
CA TYR A 264 -17.43 10.18 5.73
C TYR A 264 -16.24 9.25 5.50
N ALA A 265 -15.82 8.46 6.50
CA ALA A 265 -14.51 7.80 6.47
C ALA A 265 -14.54 6.31 6.04
N LYS A 266 -15.57 5.55 6.42
CA LYS A 266 -15.61 4.08 6.27
C LYS A 266 -15.35 3.58 4.84
N ASP A 267 -15.86 4.30 3.85
CA ASP A 267 -15.81 3.91 2.43
C ASP A 267 -14.66 4.61 1.69
N ARG A 268 -13.80 5.35 2.40
CA ARG A 268 -12.65 6.01 1.79
C ARG A 268 -11.59 4.99 1.43
N TYR A 269 -10.86 5.29 0.36
CA TYR A 269 -9.75 4.47 -0.11
C TYR A 269 -8.48 5.30 -0.28
N ALA A 270 -7.35 4.62 -0.40
CA ALA A 270 -6.07 5.24 -0.69
C ALA A 270 -5.44 4.61 -1.92
N VAL A 271 -4.80 5.44 -2.74
CA VAL A 271 -3.81 5.00 -3.72
C VAL A 271 -2.45 5.36 -3.18
N VAL A 272 -1.62 4.36 -2.89
CA VAL A 272 -0.28 4.53 -2.32
C VAL A 272 0.76 4.30 -3.41
N GLU A 273 1.36 5.37 -3.88
CA GLU A 273 2.44 5.36 -4.87
C GLU A 273 3.79 5.43 -4.18
N LEU A 274 4.61 4.40 -4.36
CA LEU A 274 5.99 4.37 -3.91
C LEU A 274 6.85 5.16 -4.91
N ALA A 275 7.55 6.18 -4.43
CA ALA A 275 8.34 7.06 -5.30
C ALA A 275 9.65 7.51 -4.65
N ASP A 276 10.65 7.80 -5.49
CA ASP A 276 11.87 8.50 -5.04
C ASP A 276 11.59 9.99 -4.89
N LYS A 277 11.05 10.35 -3.73
CA LYS A 277 10.83 11.72 -3.30
C LYS A 277 11.62 12.00 -2.04
N GLU A 278 11.88 13.28 -1.82
CA GLU A 278 12.50 13.75 -0.59
C GLU A 278 11.52 13.65 0.60
N TRP A 279 10.22 13.78 0.32
CA TRP A 279 9.15 13.80 1.33
C TRP A 279 7.93 13.03 0.84
N SER A 280 7.22 12.39 1.77
CA SER A 280 5.88 11.84 1.53
C SER A 280 4.85 12.97 1.54
N TYR A 281 3.75 12.80 0.80
CA TYR A 281 2.62 13.73 0.83
C TYR A 281 1.35 13.08 0.30
N THR A 282 0.20 13.65 0.68
CA THR A 282 -1.11 13.18 0.22
C THR A 282 -1.82 14.22 -0.63
N LYS A 283 -2.13 13.85 -1.87
CA LYS A 283 -3.08 14.59 -2.70
C LYS A 283 -4.50 14.10 -2.40
N VAL A 284 -5.24 14.92 -1.65
CA VAL A 284 -6.61 14.62 -1.23
C VAL A 284 -7.59 14.68 -2.41
N THR A 285 -8.57 13.77 -2.41
CA THR A 285 -9.67 13.70 -3.38
C THR A 285 -11.02 13.69 -2.66
N ASP A 286 -12.14 13.72 -3.39
CA ASP A 286 -13.48 13.59 -2.78
C ASP A 286 -13.68 12.23 -2.09
N TYR A 287 -13.07 11.16 -2.60
CA TYR A 287 -13.34 9.77 -2.19
C TYR A 287 -12.23 9.13 -1.35
N GLY A 288 -11.13 9.85 -1.14
CA GLY A 288 -9.92 9.28 -0.55
C GLY A 288 -8.70 10.17 -0.76
N GLY A 289 -7.53 9.55 -0.89
CA GLY A 289 -6.27 10.26 -1.19
C GLY A 289 -5.36 9.49 -2.14
N TRP A 290 -4.55 10.23 -2.89
CA TRP A 290 -3.37 9.69 -3.57
C TRP A 290 -2.14 10.04 -2.73
N ILE A 291 -1.60 9.04 -2.05
CA ILE A 291 -0.43 9.12 -1.19
C ILE A 291 0.79 8.88 -2.07
N THR A 292 1.69 9.85 -2.16
CA THR A 292 3.03 9.62 -2.66
C THR A 292 3.93 9.33 -1.45
N LEU A 293 4.41 8.10 -1.35
CA LEU A 293 5.17 7.59 -0.23
C LEU A 293 6.66 7.59 -0.56
N ALA A 294 7.42 8.45 0.11
CA ALA A 294 8.86 8.46 0.04
C ALA A 294 9.44 7.29 0.84
N TRP A 295 8.98 7.07 2.09
CA TRP A 295 9.48 6.03 3.00
C TRP A 295 8.33 5.32 3.73
N ALA A 296 8.50 4.02 4.02
CA ALA A 296 7.47 3.13 4.57
C ALA A 296 6.78 3.68 5.84
N LEU A 297 7.56 4.25 6.77
CA LEU A 297 7.07 4.70 8.07
C LEU A 297 6.07 5.86 7.99
N HIS A 298 6.00 6.57 6.87
CA HIS A 298 5.07 7.70 6.71
C HIS A 298 3.67 7.23 6.28
N ALA A 299 3.48 5.96 5.93
CA ALA A 299 2.21 5.47 5.38
C ALA A 299 1.02 5.74 6.31
N PRO A 300 1.07 5.46 7.64
CA PRO A 300 -0.06 5.74 8.53
C PRO A 300 -0.40 7.24 8.63
N HIS A 301 0.63 8.10 8.61
CA HIS A 301 0.47 9.55 8.65
C HIS A 301 -0.24 10.06 7.40
N GLU A 302 0.26 9.69 6.23
CA GLU A 302 -0.35 10.07 4.96
C GLU A 302 -1.75 9.47 4.80
N TYR A 303 -1.98 8.29 5.37
CA TYR A 303 -3.29 7.68 5.38
C TYR A 303 -4.31 8.47 6.20
N MET A 304 -3.90 9.08 7.31
CA MET A 304 -4.77 9.97 8.08
C MET A 304 -5.21 11.19 7.28
N HIS A 305 -4.33 11.76 6.45
CA HIS A 305 -4.71 12.81 5.50
C HIS A 305 -5.74 12.30 4.49
N ALA A 306 -5.49 11.12 3.89
CA ALA A 306 -6.42 10.50 2.95
C ALA A 306 -7.79 10.19 3.59
N LEU A 307 -7.82 9.80 4.86
CA LEU A 307 -9.00 9.41 5.62
C LEU A 307 -9.82 10.62 6.12
N THR A 308 -9.16 11.71 6.53
CA THR A 308 -9.83 12.81 7.26
C THR A 308 -10.05 14.07 6.45
N LEU A 309 -9.28 14.30 5.38
CA LEU A 309 -9.39 15.48 4.54
C LEU A 309 -10.24 15.22 3.30
N ARG A 310 -10.79 16.29 2.71
CA ARG A 310 -11.47 16.27 1.41
C ARG A 310 -10.89 17.32 0.46
N ALA A 311 -10.93 17.05 -0.85
CA ALA A 311 -10.67 18.07 -1.86
C ALA A 311 -11.55 19.32 -1.65
N GLY A 312 -10.93 20.49 -1.51
CA GLY A 312 -11.62 21.75 -1.20
C GLY A 312 -12.06 21.90 0.27
N GLY A 313 -11.52 21.07 1.17
CA GLY A 313 -11.65 21.23 2.62
C GLY A 313 -11.05 22.55 3.15
N PRO A 314 -11.12 22.79 4.47
CA PRO A 314 -10.63 24.01 5.07
C PRO A 314 -9.11 24.04 4.99
N ASP A 315 -8.59 25.21 4.68
CA ASP A 315 -7.16 25.47 4.61
C ASP A 315 -6.61 25.80 6.00
N VAL A 316 -6.53 24.76 6.85
CA VAL A 316 -6.05 24.87 8.24
C VAL A 316 -4.97 23.80 8.45
N MET A 317 -3.79 24.07 7.90
CA MET A 317 -2.71 23.07 7.75
C MET A 317 -2.24 22.51 9.08
N TRP A 318 -2.09 23.35 10.12
CA TRP A 318 -1.73 22.88 11.47
C TRP A 318 -2.76 21.88 12.02
N MET A 319 -4.04 22.02 11.68
CA MET A 319 -5.08 21.13 12.18
C MET A 319 -5.07 19.79 11.43
N GLY A 320 -4.86 19.81 10.12
CA GLY A 320 -4.69 18.60 9.31
C GLY A 320 -3.47 17.79 9.76
N GLU A 321 -2.32 18.45 9.87
CA GLU A 321 -1.08 17.82 10.33
C GLU A 321 -1.12 17.39 11.78
N GLY A 322 -1.68 18.22 12.66
CA GLY A 322 -1.85 17.85 14.06
C GLY A 322 -2.75 16.63 14.23
N VAL A 323 -3.79 16.46 13.41
CA VAL A 323 -4.60 15.23 13.41
C VAL A 323 -3.77 14.05 12.92
N ALA A 324 -3.12 14.16 11.76
CA ALA A 324 -2.33 13.07 11.17
C ALA A 324 -1.22 12.58 12.11
N GLU A 325 -0.45 13.50 12.69
CA GLU A 325 0.59 13.20 13.67
C GLU A 325 0.00 12.53 14.91
N SER A 326 -1.04 13.13 15.48
CA SER A 326 -1.58 12.67 16.76
C SER A 326 -2.14 11.25 16.72
N TYR A 327 -2.74 10.83 15.60
CA TYR A 327 -3.18 9.45 15.40
C TYR A 327 -2.01 8.54 15.02
N SER A 328 -1.07 9.00 14.19
CA SER A 328 0.10 8.22 13.79
C SER A 328 1.01 7.84 14.96
N PHE A 329 1.25 8.77 15.90
CA PHE A 329 1.97 8.45 17.12
C PHE A 329 1.30 7.32 17.90
N MET A 330 -0.03 7.33 18.01
CA MET A 330 -0.80 6.31 18.72
C MET A 330 -0.63 4.91 18.12
N ASN A 331 -0.40 4.78 16.81
CA ASN A 331 -0.10 3.51 16.14
C ASN A 331 1.31 3.04 16.37
N LEU A 332 2.27 3.97 16.27
CA LEU A 332 3.67 3.64 16.35
C LEU A 332 4.13 3.37 17.78
N LYS A 333 3.30 3.64 18.81
CA LYS A 333 3.46 3.29 20.25
C LYS A 333 4.91 3.33 20.76
N GLY A 334 5.73 4.25 20.26
CA GLY A 334 7.14 4.30 20.61
C GLY A 334 8.14 4.44 19.47
N GLU A 335 7.86 4.15 18.21
CA GLU A 335 8.96 4.27 17.21
C GLU A 335 9.37 5.74 16.96
N GLY A 336 8.45 6.67 17.19
CA GLY A 336 8.71 8.11 17.12
C GLY A 336 8.89 8.57 15.68
N TYR A 337 8.23 9.67 15.29
CA TYR A 337 8.47 10.25 13.98
C TYR A 337 9.89 10.82 13.89
N LEU A 338 10.46 10.81 12.68
CA LEU A 338 11.87 11.04 12.33
C LEU A 338 12.49 12.34 12.88
N ASN A 339 11.69 13.34 13.22
CA ASN A 339 12.20 14.67 13.57
C ASN A 339 12.65 14.82 15.04
N ALA A 340 12.31 13.88 15.93
CA ALA A 340 12.69 13.99 17.35
C ALA A 340 14.06 13.38 17.68
N PHE A 341 14.61 12.52 16.81
CA PHE A 341 15.83 11.74 17.09
C PHE A 341 17.04 12.63 17.40
N ASP A 342 17.22 13.71 16.64
CA ASP A 342 18.35 14.62 16.86
C ASP A 342 18.23 15.34 18.21
N TYR A 343 17.01 15.73 18.60
CA TYR A 343 16.75 16.49 19.82
C TYR A 343 16.76 15.64 21.09
N ILE A 344 16.62 14.30 21.00
CA ILE A 344 16.74 13.42 22.17
C ILE A 344 18.08 13.61 22.86
N GLU A 345 19.18 13.68 22.11
CA GLU A 345 20.52 13.80 22.72
C GLU A 345 20.64 15.12 23.48
N PHE A 346 19.99 16.18 22.97
CA PHE A 346 19.82 17.41 23.73
C PHE A 346 19.00 17.17 25.01
N MET A 347 17.84 16.52 24.94
CA MET A 347 17.01 16.28 26.13
C MET A 347 17.74 15.44 27.19
N LYS A 348 18.60 14.51 26.78
CA LYS A 348 19.44 13.69 27.67
C LYS A 348 20.62 14.43 28.29
N GLY A 349 20.92 15.65 27.85
CA GLY A 349 22.08 16.41 28.30
C GLY A 349 23.39 16.04 27.61
N ASN A 350 23.34 15.26 26.53
CA ASN A 350 24.48 14.85 25.70
C ASN A 350 24.69 15.84 24.54
N VAL A 351 24.84 17.12 24.85
CA VAL A 351 24.99 18.15 23.81
C VAL A 351 26.46 18.26 23.41
N SER A 352 26.80 17.76 22.22
CA SER A 352 28.10 18.00 21.58
C SER A 352 28.05 19.29 20.74
N GLU A 353 29.21 19.86 20.42
CA GLU A 353 29.29 20.92 19.39
C GLU A 353 28.91 20.40 18.00
N ASP A 354 28.90 19.09 17.78
CA ASP A 354 28.52 18.47 16.51
C ASP A 354 26.99 18.42 16.36
N PHE A 355 26.23 18.20 17.44
CA PHE A 355 24.76 18.35 17.46
C PHE A 355 24.32 19.70 16.87
N TRP A 356 24.97 20.79 17.30
CA TRP A 356 24.61 22.14 16.83
C TRP A 356 24.98 22.39 15.36
N LYS A 357 26.04 21.75 14.86
CA LYS A 357 26.42 21.87 13.44
C LYS A 357 25.47 21.09 12.54
N ASP A 358 24.98 19.96 13.03
CA ASP A 358 24.17 19.02 12.27
C ASP A 358 22.66 19.37 12.35
N SER A 359 22.21 20.07 13.40
CA SER A 359 20.79 20.38 13.65
C SER A 359 20.12 21.36 12.67
N GLU A 360 20.83 21.95 11.70
CA GLU A 360 20.36 23.04 10.82
C GLU A 360 19.75 24.28 11.54
N LEU A 361 19.82 24.34 12.86
CA LEU A 361 19.29 25.42 13.69
C LEU A 361 20.13 26.68 13.54
N SER A 362 19.71 27.55 12.63
CA SER A 362 20.42 28.79 12.29
C SER A 362 20.53 29.81 13.43
N ASP A 363 19.79 29.64 14.53
CA ASP A 363 19.78 30.56 15.68
C ASP A 363 19.89 29.83 17.03
N ARG A 364 21.06 29.22 17.29
CA ARG A 364 21.38 28.56 18.56
C ARG A 364 21.12 29.45 19.78
N GLN A 365 21.46 30.75 19.71
CA GLN A 365 21.31 31.67 20.85
C GLN A 365 19.84 31.84 21.27
N ARG A 366 18.91 31.77 20.31
CA ARG A 366 17.47 31.78 20.57
C ARG A 366 16.94 30.41 21.01
N VAL A 367 17.34 29.33 20.35
CA VAL A 367 16.72 28.00 20.50
C VAL A 367 17.24 27.24 21.74
N GLU A 368 18.53 27.37 22.07
CA GLU A 368 19.15 26.64 23.19
C GLU A 368 18.45 26.88 24.54
N PRO A 369 18.12 28.12 24.96
CA PRO A 369 17.36 28.35 26.18
C PRO A 369 15.98 27.67 26.19
N LEU A 370 15.28 27.66 25.05
CA LEU A 370 13.96 27.05 24.93
C LEU A 370 14.04 25.52 25.05
N LEU A 371 15.06 24.90 24.46
CA LEU A 371 15.30 23.46 24.60
C LEU A 371 15.69 23.07 26.03
N VAL A 372 16.43 23.93 26.76
CA VAL A 372 16.70 23.70 28.20
C VAL A 372 15.39 23.63 28.98
N GLU A 373 14.44 24.52 28.71
CA GLU A 373 13.12 24.50 29.35
C GLU A 373 12.28 23.27 28.93
N CYS A 374 12.37 22.83 27.66
CA CYS A 374 11.74 21.59 27.21
C CYS A 374 12.25 20.36 27.97
N ARG A 375 13.51 20.36 28.44
CA ARG A 375 14.08 19.25 29.21
C ARG A 375 13.32 18.98 30.51
N GLU A 376 12.76 20.00 31.15
CA GLU A 376 11.96 19.83 32.37
C GLU A 376 10.65 19.08 32.08
N ALA A 377 9.96 19.44 31.00
CA ALA A 377 8.76 18.76 30.54
C ALA A 377 9.08 17.32 30.11
N PHE A 378 10.15 17.10 29.35
CA PHE A 378 10.65 15.77 28.97
C PHE A 378 10.88 14.87 30.20
N ASN A 379 11.58 15.39 31.21
CA ASN A 379 11.84 14.63 32.44
C ASN A 379 10.55 14.32 33.20
N SER A 380 9.58 15.24 33.20
CA SER A 380 8.28 15.04 33.83
C SER A 380 7.47 13.95 33.13
N TYR A 381 7.49 13.91 31.78
CA TYR A 381 6.90 12.82 31.01
C TYR A 381 7.56 11.48 31.32
N LYS A 382 8.89 11.44 31.34
CA LYS A 382 9.65 10.23 31.66
C LYS A 382 9.39 9.73 33.08
N GLU A 383 9.25 10.63 34.05
CA GLU A 383 8.91 10.27 35.44
C GLU A 383 7.47 9.70 35.54
N MET A 384 6.53 10.26 34.78
CA MET A 384 5.12 9.89 34.85
C MET A 384 4.79 8.60 34.09
N PHE A 385 5.39 8.38 32.92
CA PHE A 385 5.03 7.28 32.01
C PHE A 385 6.15 6.24 31.85
N GLY A 386 7.34 6.48 32.40
CA GLY A 386 8.43 5.50 32.39
C GLY A 386 8.78 5.02 30.97
N ASP A 387 8.89 3.70 30.84
CA ASP A 387 9.24 3.01 29.58
C ASP A 387 8.01 2.60 28.76
N ASP A 388 6.80 3.04 29.14
CA ASP A 388 5.57 2.73 28.40
C ASP A 388 5.58 3.40 27.00
N TYR A 389 6.39 4.45 26.82
CA TYR A 389 6.59 5.15 25.56
C TYR A 389 8.04 5.58 25.38
N THR A 390 8.41 5.91 24.15
CA THR A 390 9.78 6.32 23.86
C THR A 390 10.05 7.78 24.18
N GLU A 391 11.33 8.02 24.45
CA GLU A 391 11.89 9.34 24.67
C GLU A 391 11.70 10.28 23.46
N ASN A 392 11.51 9.72 22.25
CA ASN A 392 11.15 10.50 21.05
C ASN A 392 9.81 11.20 21.25
N LEU A 393 8.80 10.46 21.72
CA LEU A 393 7.49 11.02 21.98
C LEU A 393 7.54 12.07 23.09
N TYR A 394 8.27 11.81 24.18
CA TYR A 394 8.41 12.77 25.27
C TYR A 394 9.10 14.06 24.82
N THR A 395 10.12 13.93 23.96
CA THR A 395 10.81 15.08 23.36
C THR A 395 9.86 15.87 22.48
N TYR A 396 9.13 15.19 21.61
CA TYR A 396 8.16 15.78 20.69
C TYR A 396 7.05 16.55 21.46
N LEU A 397 6.51 15.94 22.51
CA LEU A 397 5.52 16.56 23.39
C LEU A 397 6.06 17.78 24.13
N ALA A 398 7.23 17.66 24.75
CA ALA A 398 7.86 18.76 25.47
C ALA A 398 8.11 19.97 24.56
N MET A 399 8.56 19.73 23.33
CA MET A 399 8.72 20.77 22.31
C MET A 399 7.37 21.39 21.94
N GLY A 400 6.35 20.57 21.65
CA GLY A 400 5.01 21.05 21.33
C GLY A 400 4.40 21.93 22.43
N GLU A 401 4.53 21.53 23.70
CA GLU A 401 4.10 22.37 24.83
C GLU A 401 4.79 23.73 24.83
N LYS A 402 6.09 23.73 24.54
CA LYS A 402 6.86 24.96 24.53
C LYS A 402 6.44 25.87 23.38
N GLU A 403 6.16 25.32 22.20
CA GLU A 403 5.63 26.08 21.06
C GLU A 403 4.26 26.70 21.37
N ILE A 404 3.38 26.01 22.10
CA ILE A 404 2.11 26.60 22.55
C ILE A 404 2.35 27.75 23.55
N GLU A 405 3.33 27.60 24.44
CA GLU A 405 3.67 28.63 25.44
C GLU A 405 4.25 29.90 24.80
N THR A 406 5.18 29.74 23.86
CA THR A 406 5.92 30.83 23.21
C THR A 406 5.22 31.38 21.97
N LYS A 407 4.35 30.59 21.34
CA LYS A 407 3.77 30.84 20.02
C LYS A 407 4.81 30.89 18.90
N GLU A 408 5.90 30.17 19.05
CA GLU A 408 6.99 30.15 18.07
C GLU A 408 7.44 28.71 17.81
N SER A 409 7.68 28.36 16.55
CA SER A 409 8.31 27.09 16.18
C SER A 409 9.75 26.98 16.70
N LEU A 410 10.07 25.80 17.23
CA LEU A 410 11.41 25.45 17.71
C LEU A 410 12.32 24.88 16.61
N PHE A 411 11.75 24.39 15.50
CA PHE A 411 12.49 23.74 14.41
C PHE A 411 13.02 24.71 13.35
N GLY A 412 12.67 26.00 13.44
CA GLY A 412 13.04 26.99 12.43
C GLY A 412 12.24 26.88 11.12
N PHE A 413 11.29 25.95 11.05
CA PHE A 413 10.22 25.88 10.05
C PHE A 413 8.88 25.65 10.75
N ASN A 414 7.80 26.19 10.18
CA ASN A 414 6.44 25.88 10.61
C ASN A 414 5.76 24.92 9.61
N VAL A 415 4.57 24.42 9.96
CA VAL A 415 3.79 23.53 9.07
C VAL A 415 3.56 24.18 7.70
N THR A 416 3.32 25.48 7.65
CA THR A 416 3.08 26.22 6.40
C THR A 416 4.33 26.30 5.52
N ASP A 417 5.52 26.48 6.11
CA ASP A 417 6.78 26.53 5.37
C ASP A 417 7.07 25.20 4.66
N ALA A 418 6.77 24.07 5.31
CA ALA A 418 6.87 22.74 4.69
C ALA A 418 5.93 22.59 3.47
N TYR A 419 4.75 23.20 3.52
CA TYR A 419 3.78 23.21 2.42
C TYR A 419 4.12 24.19 1.29
N GLU A 420 4.76 25.32 1.58
CA GLU A 420 5.26 26.25 0.55
C GLU A 420 6.41 25.62 -0.27
N ILE A 421 7.26 24.81 0.37
CA ILE A 421 8.32 24.05 -0.29
C ILE A 421 7.75 22.97 -1.24
N THR A 422 6.62 22.35 -0.88
CA THR A 422 5.96 21.28 -1.66
C THR A 422 5.00 21.79 -2.76
N ARG A 423 4.86 23.11 -2.95
CA ARG A 423 4.10 23.75 -4.04
C ARG A 423 2.64 23.29 -4.15
N ILE A 424 1.92 23.13 -3.04
CA ILE A 424 0.46 23.04 -3.07
C ILE A 424 -0.09 24.48 -3.13
N PRO A 425 -0.66 24.95 -4.26
CA PRO A 425 -1.17 26.31 -4.36
C PRO A 425 -2.52 26.36 -3.65
N GLY A 426 -2.58 27.00 -2.49
CA GLY A 426 -3.83 27.18 -1.76
C GLY A 426 -3.76 27.83 -0.38
N GLY A 427 -2.61 27.74 0.32
CA GLY A 427 -2.43 28.17 1.71
C GLY A 427 -2.55 29.67 1.96
N GLY A 428 -3.61 30.13 2.61
CA GLY A 428 -3.72 31.45 3.23
C GLY A 428 -2.91 31.51 4.53
N LYS A 429 -1.93 32.41 4.59
CA LYS A 429 -1.11 32.71 5.78
C LYS A 429 -1.85 33.61 6.78
N ASP A 430 -2.88 33.13 7.45
CA ASP A 430 -3.69 34.06 8.26
C ASP A 430 -3.91 33.68 9.72
N THR A 431 -3.14 32.75 10.31
CA THR A 431 -3.24 32.48 11.75
C THR A 431 -1.91 32.26 12.46
N VAL A 432 -1.78 32.75 13.70
CA VAL A 432 -0.62 32.48 14.59
C VAL A 432 -0.45 30.98 14.87
N ALA A 433 -1.51 30.18 14.69
CA ALA A 433 -1.43 28.73 14.79
C ALA A 433 -0.69 28.09 13.59
N ASP A 434 -0.56 28.80 12.46
CA ASP A 434 0.20 28.37 11.29
C ASP A 434 1.73 28.57 11.47
N GLU A 435 2.15 29.22 12.56
CA GLU A 435 3.56 29.33 12.98
C GLU A 435 4.02 28.14 13.83
N LEU A 436 3.11 27.22 14.18
CA LEU A 436 3.43 25.99 14.90
C LEU A 436 4.11 24.98 13.98
N SER A 437 5.03 24.19 14.53
CA SER A 437 5.52 23.00 13.87
C SER A 437 4.60 21.80 14.14
N TYR A 438 4.94 20.63 13.62
CA TYR A 438 4.17 19.40 13.83
C TYR A 438 3.94 19.09 15.34
N PRO A 439 4.95 19.22 16.23
CA PRO A 439 4.75 19.20 17.69
C PRO A 439 3.67 20.12 18.24
N GLY A 440 3.76 21.42 17.97
CA GLY A 440 2.76 22.39 18.46
C GLY A 440 1.37 22.07 17.93
N ALA A 441 1.26 21.77 16.64
CA ALA A 441 0.03 21.36 15.98
C ALA A 441 -0.62 20.13 16.66
N THR A 442 0.17 19.10 16.95
CA THR A 442 -0.27 17.87 17.61
C THR A 442 -0.87 18.15 18.99
N VAL A 443 -0.17 18.95 19.81
CA VAL A 443 -0.63 19.32 21.16
C VAL A 443 -1.91 20.16 21.09
N LEU A 444 -1.98 21.13 20.18
CA LEU A 444 -3.15 22.00 20.03
C LEU A 444 -4.40 21.24 19.55
N VAL A 445 -4.26 20.36 18.56
CA VAL A 445 -5.35 19.53 18.06
C VAL A 445 -5.90 18.62 19.15
N LYS A 446 -5.05 18.05 20.01
CA LYS A 446 -5.52 17.18 21.09
C LYS A 446 -6.30 17.93 22.16
N GLU A 447 -5.88 19.16 22.50
CA GLU A 447 -6.72 20.04 23.31
C GLU A 447 -8.04 20.36 22.61
N MET A 448 -8.02 20.54 21.28
CA MET A 448 -9.23 20.81 20.50
C MET A 448 -10.21 19.63 20.48
N ILE A 449 -9.71 18.40 20.35
CA ILE A 449 -10.49 17.17 20.46
C ILE A 449 -11.09 17.06 21.87
N LYS A 450 -10.35 17.42 22.91
CA LYS A 450 -10.84 17.41 24.30
C LYS A 450 -11.93 18.45 24.55
N ASP A 451 -11.78 19.67 24.01
CA ASP A 451 -12.73 20.76 24.22
C ASP A 451 -14.00 20.61 23.34
N PHE A 452 -13.90 20.01 22.15
CA PHE A 452 -14.97 19.99 21.15
C PHE A 452 -15.44 18.60 20.68
N GLY A 453 -14.72 17.54 21.03
CA GLY A 453 -14.95 16.17 20.55
C GLY A 453 -14.32 15.90 19.18
N ALA A 454 -13.80 14.68 19.00
CA ALA A 454 -13.13 14.28 17.76
C ALA A 454 -14.09 14.30 16.56
N ASP A 455 -15.35 13.88 16.72
CA ASP A 455 -16.39 13.98 15.68
C ASP A 455 -16.46 15.38 15.05
N LYS A 456 -16.49 16.42 15.90
CA LYS A 456 -16.62 17.80 15.43
C LYS A 456 -15.35 18.29 14.74
N VAL A 457 -14.19 17.97 15.31
CA VAL A 457 -12.86 18.32 14.77
C VAL A 457 -12.66 17.68 13.39
N LEU A 458 -12.85 16.37 13.27
CA LEU A 458 -12.67 15.63 12.02
C LEU A 458 -13.73 16.01 10.97
N THR A 459 -14.98 16.21 11.38
CA THR A 459 -16.03 16.70 10.47
C THR A 459 -15.69 18.07 9.90
N TYR A 460 -15.14 18.98 10.71
CA TYR A 460 -14.70 20.29 10.22
C TYR A 460 -13.56 20.15 9.20
N LEU A 461 -12.54 19.34 9.49
CA LEU A 461 -11.44 19.07 8.55
C LEU A 461 -11.93 18.50 7.21
N TYR A 462 -12.99 17.71 7.23
CA TYR A 462 -13.55 17.11 6.04
C TYR A 462 -14.48 18.05 5.25
N VAL A 463 -15.43 18.69 5.93
CA VAL A 463 -16.49 19.50 5.31
C VAL A 463 -16.00 20.91 4.98
N GLY A 464 -15.05 21.41 5.78
CA GLY A 464 -14.57 22.78 5.73
C GLY A 464 -15.60 23.79 6.19
N GLY A 465 -15.34 25.05 5.84
CA GLY A 465 -16.16 26.19 6.21
C GLY A 465 -15.39 27.20 7.07
N ASP A 466 -16.16 27.96 7.84
CA ASP A 466 -15.64 29.04 8.67
C ASP A 466 -15.33 28.53 10.08
N PHE A 467 -14.07 28.64 10.49
CA PHE A 467 -13.60 28.15 11.80
C PHE A 467 -14.38 28.79 12.95
N GLU A 468 -14.62 30.10 12.89
CA GLU A 468 -15.33 30.85 13.94
C GLU A 468 -16.78 30.38 14.07
N LYS A 469 -17.47 30.12 12.96
CA LYS A 469 -18.82 29.54 13.00
C LYS A 469 -18.83 28.13 13.51
N ALA A 470 -17.82 27.32 13.17
CA ALA A 470 -17.74 25.94 13.61
C ALA A 470 -17.44 25.83 15.11
N PHE A 471 -16.49 26.60 15.63
CA PHE A 471 -15.97 26.46 17.00
C PHE A 471 -16.38 27.59 17.95
N GLY A 472 -17.04 28.63 17.44
CA GLY A 472 -17.51 29.79 18.24
C GLY A 472 -16.41 30.78 18.62
N MET A 473 -15.23 30.66 18.01
CA MET A 473 -14.07 31.53 18.20
C MET A 473 -13.10 31.36 17.04
N THR A 474 -12.26 32.35 16.79
CA THR A 474 -11.16 32.25 15.83
C THR A 474 -10.09 31.26 16.31
N SER A 475 -9.26 30.74 15.39
CA SER A 475 -8.14 29.86 15.74
C SER A 475 -7.11 30.54 16.65
N ALA A 476 -6.88 31.84 16.47
CA ALA A 476 -5.99 32.63 17.31
C ALA A 476 -6.53 32.80 18.75
N GLU A 477 -7.84 33.03 18.90
CA GLU A 477 -8.49 33.05 20.21
C GLU A 477 -8.43 31.68 20.89
N TYR A 478 -8.57 30.60 20.12
CA TYR A 478 -8.47 29.24 20.65
C TYR A 478 -7.06 28.93 21.17
N LEU A 479 -6.01 29.25 20.39
CA LEU A 479 -4.62 29.10 20.82
C LEU A 479 -4.34 29.91 22.11
N GLU A 480 -4.80 31.16 22.17
CA GLU A 480 -4.63 31.99 23.36
C GLU A 480 -5.37 31.42 24.57
N LYS A 481 -6.59 30.91 24.38
CA LYS A 481 -7.37 30.24 25.42
C LYS A 481 -6.62 29.03 25.99
N VAL A 482 -6.10 28.16 25.14
CA VAL A 482 -5.32 26.96 25.55
C VAL A 482 -4.05 27.38 26.31
N ARG A 483 -3.32 28.38 25.79
CA ARG A 483 -2.10 28.91 26.41
C ARG A 483 -2.36 29.47 27.81
N VAL A 484 -3.38 30.32 27.96
CA VAL A 484 -3.72 30.95 29.25
C VAL A 484 -4.23 29.92 30.27
N ARG A 485 -4.96 28.90 29.82
CA ARG A 485 -5.44 27.80 30.67
C ARG A 485 -4.29 26.90 31.14
N GLY A 486 -3.22 26.78 30.35
CA GLY A 486 -2.12 25.86 30.63
C GLY A 486 -2.50 24.39 30.49
N SER A 487 -3.63 24.07 29.85
CA SER A 487 -4.16 22.70 29.78
C SER A 487 -3.35 21.76 28.89
N TYR A 488 -2.49 22.33 28.04
CA TYR A 488 -1.55 21.60 27.19
C TYR A 488 -0.40 20.97 27.97
N LYS A 489 -0.10 21.43 29.20
CA LYS A 489 1.02 20.92 30.00
C LYS A 489 0.73 19.50 30.50
N LEU A 490 1.66 18.58 30.25
CA LEU A 490 1.57 17.16 30.57
C LEU A 490 0.31 16.48 29.99
N ASN A 491 -0.22 16.99 28.87
CA ASN A 491 -1.36 16.38 28.20
C ASN A 491 -0.91 15.16 27.39
N PHE A 492 -0.79 14.03 28.08
CA PHE A 492 -0.28 12.80 27.50
C PHE A 492 -1.38 11.97 26.83
N PHE A 493 -1.14 11.65 25.55
CA PHE A 493 -2.15 11.17 24.61
C PHE A 493 -2.76 9.79 24.90
N TYR A 494 -2.18 9.01 25.81
CA TYR A 494 -2.51 7.59 25.94
C TYR A 494 -3.26 7.18 27.22
N ASN A 495 -3.38 8.08 28.21
CA ASN A 495 -3.98 7.75 29.52
C ASN A 495 -5.37 8.34 29.75
N THR A 496 -6.03 8.83 28.71
CA THR A 496 -7.49 9.06 28.81
C THR A 496 -8.16 7.75 28.41
N PRO A 497 -8.74 6.98 29.34
CA PRO A 497 -9.66 5.94 28.91
C PRO A 497 -10.78 6.66 28.14
N TYR A 498 -11.01 6.27 26.88
CA TYR A 498 -12.23 6.57 26.16
C TYR A 498 -13.38 5.76 26.78
N THR A 499 -13.62 5.97 28.06
CA THR A 499 -14.80 5.48 28.77
C THR A 499 -15.79 6.62 28.75
N ASN A 500 -16.84 6.42 27.95
CA ASN A 500 -18.10 7.13 28.11
C ASN A 500 -18.58 6.91 29.55
N ASP A 501 -18.54 7.97 30.37
CA ASP A 501 -19.48 8.13 31.49
C ASP A 501 -20.75 8.82 30.99
#